data_AF-A0A7V1LRB5-F1
#
_entry.id   AF-A0A7V1LRB5-F1
#
_cell.length_a   1.000
_cell.length_b   1.000
_cell.length_c   1.000
_cell.angle_alpha   90.00
_cell.angle_beta   90.00
_cell.angle_gamma   90.00
#
_symmetry.space_group_name_H-M   'P 1'
#
loop_
_entity.id
_entity.type
_entity.pdbx_description
1 polymer ?
#
loop_
_entity_poly.entity_id
_entity_poly.type
_entity_poly.pdbx_seq_one_letter_code
_entity_poly.pdbx_strand_id
1 'polypeptide(L)'
;FLLVPALFLGANLKMKEAIATSLFIIFLFGMFGLASYLIQGREINLVISTVFVAGGALGGISGAYFAKRLDQILLRRIFSIFIILIGLAVFIENLIILL
;
A
#
# COMPACT_ATOMS: atom_id res chain seq x y z
N PHE A 1 3.62 -5.70 -0.39
CA PHE A 1 4.30 -5.13 -1.58
C PHE A 1 4.22 -6.02 -2.82
N LEU A 2 4.33 -7.35 -2.67
CA LEU A 2 4.34 -8.29 -3.81
C LEU A 2 2.97 -8.57 -4.43
N LEU A 3 1.86 -8.20 -3.79
CA LEU A 3 0.50 -8.41 -4.32
C LEU A 3 0.31 -7.79 -5.71
N VAL A 4 0.76 -6.56 -5.93
CA VAL A 4 0.60 -5.89 -7.23
C VAL A 4 1.42 -6.59 -8.33
N PRO A 5 2.74 -6.85 -8.17
CA PRO A 5 3.48 -7.67 -9.13
C PRO A 5 2.88 -9.06 -9.37
N ALA A 6 2.42 -9.73 -8.31
CA ALA A 6 1.82 -11.06 -8.42
C ALA A 6 0.53 -11.04 -9.25
N LEU A 7 -0.32 -10.03 -9.08
CA LEU A 7 -1.55 -9.88 -9.87
C LEU A 7 -1.27 -9.43 -11.31
N PHE A 8 -0.30 -8.53 -11.51
CA PHE A 8 0.08 -8.07 -12.84
C PHE A 8 0.73 -9.18 -13.69
N LEU A 9 1.72 -9.88 -13.12
CA LEU A 9 2.47 -10.93 -13.83
C LEU A 9 1.79 -12.28 -13.78
N GLY A 10 1.21 -12.65 -12.63
CA GLY A 10 0.61 -13.97 -12.41
C GLY A 10 -0.82 -14.07 -12.91
N ALA A 11 -1.65 -13.05 -12.69
CA ALA A 11 -3.05 -13.04 -13.13
C ALA A 11 -3.28 -12.25 -14.43
N ASN A 12 -2.21 -11.74 -15.07
CA ASN A 12 -2.27 -10.94 -16.31
C ASN A 12 -3.24 -9.73 -16.26
N LEU A 13 -3.45 -9.17 -15.07
CA LEU A 13 -4.28 -7.97 -14.91
C LEU A 13 -3.57 -6.74 -15.48
N LYS A 14 -4.33 -5.74 -15.94
CA LYS A 14 -3.73 -4.44 -16.29
C LYS A 14 -3.16 -3.79 -15.04
N MET A 15 -2.16 -2.92 -15.19
CA MET A 15 -1.50 -2.28 -14.05
C MET A 15 -2.48 -1.56 -13.10
N LYS A 16 -3.48 -0.85 -13.67
CA LYS A 16 -4.53 -0.17 -12.90
C LYS A 16 -5.39 -1.15 -12.10
N GLU A 17 -5.74 -2.29 -12.68
CA GLU A 17 -6.54 -3.35 -12.03
C GLU A 17 -5.73 -4.04 -10.92
N ALA A 18 -4.47 -4.38 -11.18
CA ALA A 18 -3.59 -4.99 -10.19
C ALA A 18 -3.42 -4.10 -8.95
N ILE A 19 -3.23 -2.79 -9.14
CA ILE A 19 -3.16 -1.82 -8.03
C ILE A 19 -4.49 -1.77 -7.27
N ALA A 20 -5.63 -1.62 -7.97
CA ALA A 20 -6.94 -1.51 -7.34
C ALA A 20 -7.30 -2.76 -6.52
N THR A 21 -7.13 -3.95 -7.09
CA THR A 21 -7.42 -5.22 -6.41
C THR A 21 -6.50 -5.42 -5.21
N SER A 22 -5.21 -5.06 -5.31
CA SER A 22 -4.30 -5.14 -4.17
C SER A 22 -4.71 -4.19 -3.02
N LEU A 23 -5.16 -2.97 -3.34
CA LEU A 23 -5.63 -2.00 -2.35
C LEU A 23 -6.87 -2.52 -1.64
N PHE A 24 -7.78 -3.18 -2.36
CA PHE A 24 -8.94 -3.83 -1.77
C PHE A 24 -8.53 -4.95 -0.80
N ILE A 25 -7.58 -5.80 -1.17
CA ILE A 25 -7.04 -6.85 -0.30
C ILE A 25 -6.39 -6.24 0.96
N ILE A 26 -5.58 -5.19 0.79
CA ILE A 26 -4.92 -4.49 1.91
C ILE A 26 -5.95 -3.85 2.84
N PHE A 27 -7.02 -3.26 2.29
CA PHE A 27 -8.12 -2.72 3.06
C PHE A 27 -8.80 -3.78 3.92
N LEU A 28 -9.09 -4.96 3.34
CA LEU A 28 -9.65 -6.09 4.09
C LEU A 28 -8.71 -6.54 5.22
N PHE A 29 -7.41 -6.69 4.94
CA PHE A 29 -6.42 -7.02 5.98
C PHE A 29 -6.37 -5.96 7.08
N GLY A 30 -6.47 -4.67 6.73
CA GLY A 30 -6.57 -3.58 7.69
C GLY A 30 -7.83 -3.69 8.56
N MET A 31 -8.99 -3.98 7.97
CA MET A 31 -10.24 -4.19 8.71
C MET A 31 -10.15 -5.37 9.69
N PHE A 32 -9.65 -6.53 9.24
CA PHE A 32 -9.47 -7.70 10.11
C PHE A 32 -8.42 -7.44 11.19
N GLY A 33 -7.35 -6.74 10.87
CA GLY A 33 -6.33 -6.31 11.84
C GLY A 33 -6.93 -5.41 12.92
N LEU A 34 -7.74 -4.42 12.54
CA LEU A 34 -8.43 -3.53 13.47
C LEU A 34 -9.45 -4.29 14.34
N ALA A 35 -10.25 -5.17 13.75
CA ALA A 35 -11.18 -6.01 14.50
C ALA A 35 -10.45 -6.89 15.53
N SER A 36 -9.33 -7.50 15.12
CA SER A 36 -8.49 -8.29 16.03
C SER A 36 -7.91 -7.45 17.16
N TYR A 37 -7.48 -6.21 16.88
CA TYR A 37 -6.96 -5.28 17.88
C TYR A 37 -8.01 -4.93 18.94
N LEU A 38 -9.24 -4.66 18.50
CA LEU A 38 -10.39 -4.37 19.36
C LEU A 38 -10.79 -5.57 20.22
N ILE A 39 -10.85 -6.77 19.64
CA ILE A 39 -11.18 -8.01 20.37
C ILE A 39 -10.14 -8.30 21.45
N GLN A 40 -8.86 -8.02 21.18
CA GLN A 40 -7.79 -8.17 22.15
C GLN A 40 -7.78 -7.09 23.24
N GLY A 41 -8.69 -6.10 23.19
CA GLY A 41 -8.77 -5.02 24.17
C GLY A 41 -7.56 -4.09 24.17
N ARG A 42 -6.82 -3.99 23.06
CA ARG A 42 -5.64 -3.14 22.97
C ARG A 42 -6.04 -1.67 22.86
N GLU A 43 -5.29 -0.80 23.54
CA GLU A 43 -5.51 0.64 23.46
C GLU A 43 -5.17 1.17 22.07
N ILE A 44 -6.07 2.01 21.55
CA ILE A 44 -5.90 2.68 20.25
C ILE A 44 -5.63 4.15 20.54
N ASN A 45 -4.47 4.64 20.12
CA ASN A 45 -4.18 6.07 20.19
C ASN A 45 -4.99 6.80 19.11
N LEU A 46 -6.13 7.37 19.53
CA LEU A 46 -7.06 8.06 18.63
C LEU A 46 -6.40 9.23 17.89
N VAL A 47 -5.45 9.94 18.49
CA VAL A 47 -4.77 11.08 17.84
C VAL A 47 -3.98 10.59 16.62
N ILE A 48 -3.13 9.58 16.83
CA ILE A 48 -2.29 9.02 15.75
C ILE A 48 -3.18 8.35 14.70
N SER A 49 -4.18 7.58 15.13
CA SER A 49 -5.11 6.89 14.22
C SER A 49 -5.86 7.87 13.34
N THR A 50 -6.40 8.97 13.89
CA THR A 50 -7.12 9.97 13.11
C THR A 50 -6.22 10.68 12.11
N VAL A 51 -4.97 11.02 12.48
CA VAL A 51 -4.01 11.63 11.55
C VAL A 51 -3.68 10.68 10.40
N PHE A 52 -3.44 9.40 10.70
CA PHE A 52 -3.19 8.38 9.69
C PHE A 52 -4.39 8.15 8.77
N VAL A 53 -5.60 8.09 9.32
CA VAL A 53 -6.83 7.93 8.52
C VAL A 53 -7.05 9.14 7.62
N ALA A 54 -6.93 10.36 8.15
CA ALA A 54 -7.12 11.58 7.38
C ALA A 54 -6.06 11.72 6.29
N GLY A 55 -4.78 11.56 6.62
CA GLY A 55 -3.67 11.62 5.66
C GLY A 55 -3.76 10.52 4.60
N GLY A 56 -4.06 9.29 5.02
CA GLY A 56 -4.25 8.14 4.14
C GLY A 56 -5.45 8.31 3.20
N ALA A 57 -6.59 8.81 3.70
CA ALA A 57 -7.77 9.07 2.89
C ALA A 57 -7.51 10.18 1.86
N LEU A 58 -6.92 11.30 2.28
CA LEU A 58 -6.58 12.41 1.38
C LEU A 58 -5.57 11.96 0.32
N GLY A 59 -4.51 11.27 0.71
CA GLY A 59 -3.51 10.71 -0.21
C GLY A 59 -4.11 9.67 -1.16
N GLY A 60 -4.99 8.80 -0.67
CA GLY A 60 -5.66 7.77 -1.46
C GLY A 60 -6.61 8.34 -2.51
N ILE A 61 -7.45 9.31 -2.13
CA ILE A 61 -8.41 9.96 -3.03
C ILE A 61 -7.68 10.77 -4.09
N SER A 62 -6.72 11.62 -3.68
CA SER A 62 -5.93 12.43 -4.61
C SER A 62 -5.09 11.53 -5.54
N GLY A 63 -4.42 10.52 -4.99
CA GLY A 63 -3.66 9.54 -5.77
C GLY A 63 -4.51 8.80 -6.78
N ALA A 64 -5.70 8.33 -6.41
CA ALA A 64 -6.64 7.67 -7.30
C ALA A 64 -7.12 8.61 -8.43
N TYR A 65 -7.37 9.88 -8.11
CA TYR A 65 -7.76 10.89 -9.08
C TYR A 65 -6.67 11.10 -10.15
N PHE A 66 -5.42 11.26 -9.73
CA PHE A 66 -4.29 11.42 -10.66
C PHE A 66 -4.02 10.13 -11.45
N ALA A 67 -4.06 8.96 -10.79
CA ALA A 67 -3.80 7.67 -11.43
C ALA A 67 -4.76 7.34 -12.58
N LYS A 68 -6.01 7.83 -12.54
CA LYS A 68 -6.96 7.69 -13.65
C LYS A 68 -6.45 8.35 -14.95
N ARG A 69 -5.75 9.48 -14.83
CA ARG A 69 -5.25 10.28 -15.96
C ARG A 69 -3.92 9.78 -16.54
N LEU A 70 -3.21 8.92 -15.82
CA LEU A 70 -1.93 8.37 -16.28
C LEU A 70 -2.14 7.21 -17.25
N ASP A 71 -1.27 7.08 -18.24
CA ASP A 71 -1.19 5.92 -19.11
C ASP A 71 -0.57 4.72 -18.37
N GLN A 72 -0.76 3.53 -18.93
CA GLN A 72 -0.33 2.28 -18.29
C GLN A 72 1.19 2.14 -18.18
N ILE A 73 1.96 2.68 -19.14
CA ILE A 73 3.42 2.61 -19.13
C ILE A 73 3.96 3.52 -18.01
N LEU A 74 3.49 4.76 -17.94
CA LEU A 74 3.94 5.69 -16.91
C LEU A 74 3.56 5.22 -15.51
N LEU A 75 2.34 4.71 -15.31
CA LEU A 75 1.92 4.16 -14.02
C LEU A 75 2.79 2.97 -13.60
N ARG A 76 3.12 2.08 -14.55
CA ARG A 76 4.04 0.96 -14.31
C ARG A 76 5.43 1.46 -13.94
N ARG A 77 5.97 2.46 -14.64
CA ARG A 77 7.30 3.01 -14.38
C ARG A 77 7.40 3.66 -12.99
N ILE A 78 6.42 4.49 -12.64
CA ILE A 78 6.34 5.12 -11.32
C ILE A 78 6.29 4.05 -10.23
N PHE A 79 5.44 3.04 -10.41
CA PHE A 79 5.31 1.95 -9.46
C PHE A 79 6.60 1.12 -9.30
N SER A 80 7.30 0.82 -10.41
CA SER A 80 8.58 0.10 -10.36
C SER A 80 9.63 0.87 -9.58
N ILE A 81 9.76 2.18 -9.84
CA ILE A 81 10.71 3.04 -9.11
C ILE A 81 10.36 3.06 -7.62
N PHE A 82 9.07 3.22 -7.30
CA PHE A 82 8.59 3.20 -5.92
C PHE A 82 8.93 1.90 -5.19
N ILE A 83 8.70 0.74 -5.81
CA ILE A 83 9.06 -0.56 -5.22
C ILE A 83 10.57 -0.68 -4.99
N ILE A 84 11.40 -0.25 -5.96
CA ILE A 84 12.87 -0.31 -5.82
C ILE A 84 13.30 0.54 -4.62
N LEU A 85 12.76 1.74 -4.47
CA LEU A 85 13.06 2.61 -3.33
C LEU A 85 12.67 1.99 -1.99
N ILE A 86 11.47 1.41 -1.89
CA ILE A 86 11.04 0.71 -0.67
C ILE A 86 11.95 -0.49 -0.38
N GLY A 87 12.27 -1.28 -1.41
CA GLY A 87 13.15 -2.44 -1.26
C GLY A 87 14.54 -2.05 -0.75
N LEU A 88 15.11 -0.99 -1.29
CA LEU A 88 16.39 -0.45 -0.83
C LEU A 88 16.31 0.10 0.60
N ALA A 89 15.25 0.84 0.94
CA ALA A 89 15.07 1.36 2.28
C ALA A 89 14.99 0.23 3.33
N VAL A 90 14.16 -0.78 3.07
CA VAL A 90 14.04 -1.96 3.94
C VAL A 90 15.36 -2.74 4.01
N PHE A 91 16.07 -2.89 2.89
CA PHE A 91 17.38 -3.56 2.87
C PHE A 91 18.40 -2.83 3.75
N ILE A 92 18.48 -1.51 3.63
CA ILE A 92 19.39 -0.68 4.44
C ILE A 92 19.01 -0.75 5.92
N GLU A 93 17.72 -0.63 6.25
CA GLU A 93 17.22 -0.72 7.63
C GLU A 93 17.60 -2.07 8.26
N ASN A 94 17.36 -3.18 7.55
CA ASN A 94 17.72 -4.51 8.04
C ASN A 94 19.24 -4.70 8.18
N LEU A 95 20.04 -4.13 7.27
CA LEU A 95 21.50 -4.22 7.35
C LEU A 95 22.04 -3.45 8.58
N ILE A 96 21.47 -2.28 8.87
CA ILE A 96 21.83 -1.48 10.05
C ILE A 96 21.46 -2.22 11.34
N ILE A 97 20.29 -2.86 11.40
CA ILE A 97 19.87 -3.63 12.58
C ILE A 97 20.79 -4.84 12.83
N LEU A 98 21.41 -5.39 11.80
CA LEU A 98 22.29 -6.56 11.90
C LEU A 98 23.73 -6.23 12.34
N LEU A 99 24.16 -4.97 12.17
CA LEU A 99 25.50 -4.47 12.50
C LEU A 99 25.54 -3.95 13.94
#